data_AF-E0U7V0-F1
#
_entry.id   AF-E0U7V0-F1
#
_cell.length_a   1.000
_cell.length_b   1.000
_cell.length_c   1.000
_cell.angle_alpha   90.00
_cell.angle_beta   90.00
_cell.angle_gamma   90.00
#
_symmetry.space_group_name_H-M   'P 1'
#
loop_
_entity.id
_entity.type
_entity.pdbx_description
1 polymer ?
#
loop_
_entity_poly.entity_id
_entity_poly.type
_entity_poly.pdbx_seq_one_letter_code
_entity_poly.pdbx_strand_id
1 'polypeptide(L)'
;MPKHKNVVQFSLNEEQLSILANLANPNESIGLCAKRLLLKVIEQSKPIDTVQSEMLEKRLESLREELQTYIDQKLERLDQLEVSVNELHGYIDSCELPM
;
A
#
# COMPACT_ATOMS: atom_id res chain seq x y z
N MET A 1 -40.87 -35.03 3.63
CA MET A 1 -40.63 -33.94 2.66
C MET A 1 -39.14 -33.82 2.42
N PRO A 2 -38.65 -33.90 1.18
CA PRO A 2 -37.22 -33.80 0.91
C PRO A 2 -36.73 -32.37 1.19
N LYS A 3 -35.72 -32.23 2.07
CA LYS A 3 -35.06 -30.96 2.36
C LYS A 3 -34.35 -30.49 1.10
N HIS A 4 -34.80 -29.38 0.51
CA HIS A 4 -34.09 -28.74 -0.59
C HIS A 4 -32.68 -28.38 -0.11
N LYS A 5 -31.67 -29.02 -0.70
CA LYS A 5 -30.27 -28.62 -0.48
C LYS A 5 -30.06 -27.29 -1.20
N ASN A 6 -29.57 -26.28 -0.48
CA ASN A 6 -29.12 -25.03 -1.07
C ASN A 6 -27.86 -25.32 -1.91
N VAL A 7 -28.07 -25.76 -3.15
CA VAL A 7 -27.02 -26.01 -4.13
C VAL A 7 -26.92 -24.78 -5.01
N VAL A 8 -25.75 -24.14 -4.99
CA VAL A 8 -25.41 -23.06 -5.93
C VAL A 8 -24.59 -23.68 -7.05
N GLN A 9 -25.08 -23.52 -8.28
CA GLN A 9 -24.38 -23.96 -9.49
C GLN A 9 -23.87 -22.73 -10.24
N PHE A 10 -22.61 -22.78 -10.64
CA PHE A 10 -21.98 -21.75 -11.46
C PHE A 10 -21.10 -22.43 -12.51
N SER A 11 -20.95 -21.78 -13.65
CA SER A 11 -20.16 -22.28 -14.78
C SER A 11 -18.82 -21.57 -14.79
N LEU A 12 -17.76 -22.34 -15.02
CA LEU A 12 -16.39 -21.85 -15.19
C LEU A 12 -15.91 -22.17 -16.60
N ASN A 13 -15.08 -21.30 -17.15
CA ASN A 13 -14.43 -21.59 -18.43
C ASN A 13 -13.26 -22.58 -18.25
N GLU A 14 -12.73 -23.11 -19.35
CA GLU A 14 -11.67 -24.13 -19.33
C GLU A 14 -10.39 -23.66 -18.63
N GLU A 15 -10.04 -22.39 -18.81
CA GLU A 15 -8.89 -21.77 -18.17
C GLU A 15 -9.04 -21.75 -16.64
N GLN A 16 -10.20 -21.31 -16.14
CA GLN A 16 -10.52 -21.29 -14.71
C GLN A 16 -10.55 -22.70 -14.11
N LEU A 17 -11.05 -23.69 -14.85
CA LEU A 17 -11.03 -25.10 -14.40
C LEU A 17 -9.61 -25.64 -14.30
N SER A 18 -8.73 -25.30 -15.25
CA SER A 18 -7.31 -25.67 -15.22
C SER A 18 -6.60 -25.05 -14.02
N ILE A 19 -6.83 -23.76 -13.75
CA ILE A 19 -6.28 -23.08 -12.57
C ILE A 19 -6.74 -23.74 -11.28
N LEU A 20 -8.04 -24.05 -11.15
CA LEU A 20 -8.56 -24.73 -9.95
C LEU A 20 -7.99 -26.14 -9.78
N ALA A 21 -7.79 -26.88 -10.87
CA ALA A 21 -7.18 -28.20 -10.82
C ALA A 21 -5.72 -28.13 -10.34
N ASN A 22 -4.96 -27.12 -10.79
CA ASN A 22 -3.58 -26.90 -10.34
C ASN A 22 -3.49 -26.48 -8.86
N LEU A 23 -4.53 -25.84 -8.32
CA LEU A 23 -4.61 -25.42 -6.92
C LEU A 23 -5.24 -26.48 -5.99
N ALA A 24 -5.70 -27.59 -6.55
CA ALA A 24 -6.30 -28.69 -5.79
C ALA A 24 -5.21 -29.49 -5.06
N ASN A 25 -5.49 -29.88 -3.82
CA ASN A 25 -4.63 -30.78 -3.06
C ASN A 25 -4.67 -32.21 -3.65
N PRO A 26 -3.70 -33.08 -3.31
CA PRO A 26 -3.76 -34.48 -3.70
C PRO A 26 -5.08 -35.14 -3.26
N ASN A 27 -5.79 -35.76 -4.20
CA ASN A 27 -7.12 -36.37 -4.01
C ASN A 27 -8.27 -35.39 -3.70
N GLU A 28 -8.11 -34.09 -3.95
CA GLU A 28 -9.17 -33.09 -3.84
C GLU A 28 -9.92 -32.96 -5.18
N SER A 29 -11.26 -33.01 -5.16
CA SER A 29 -12.05 -32.72 -6.35
C SER A 29 -12.07 -31.21 -6.64
N ILE A 30 -12.20 -30.82 -7.91
CA ILE A 30 -12.25 -29.41 -8.34
C ILE A 30 -13.35 -28.64 -7.58
N GLY A 31 -14.52 -29.24 -7.38
CA GLY A 31 -15.61 -28.62 -6.61
C GLY A 31 -15.28 -28.42 -5.13
N LEU A 32 -14.47 -29.32 -4.54
CA LEU A 32 -14.03 -29.20 -3.15
C LEU A 32 -12.93 -28.13 -3.02
N CYS A 33 -12.00 -28.06 -3.98
CA CYS A 33 -11.02 -26.99 -4.10
C CYS A 33 -11.72 -25.62 -4.22
N ALA A 34 -12.69 -25.48 -5.12
CA ALA A 34 -13.48 -24.25 -5.26
C ALA A 34 -14.20 -23.86 -3.96
N LYS A 35 -14.84 -24.83 -3.29
CA LYS A 35 -15.50 -24.60 -1.99
C LYS A 35 -14.51 -24.15 -0.92
N ARG A 36 -13.34 -24.77 -0.83
CA ARG A 36 -12.28 -24.42 0.13
C ARG A 36 -11.79 -22.99 -0.10
N LEU A 37 -11.54 -22.61 -1.35
CA LEU A 37 -11.09 -21.25 -1.69
C LEU A 37 -12.18 -20.20 -1.37
N LEU A 38 -13.44 -20.49 -1.71
CA LEU A 38 -14.56 -19.60 -1.36
C LEU A 38 -14.70 -19.40 0.15
N LEU A 39 -14.58 -20.48 0.94
CA LEU A 39 -14.61 -20.38 2.39
C LEU A 39 -13.46 -19.54 2.95
N LYS A 40 -12.24 -19.70 2.40
CA LYS A 40 -11.11 -18.84 2.77
C LYS A 40 -11.37 -17.36 2.48
N VAL A 41 -11.94 -17.04 1.32
CA VAL A 41 -12.31 -15.65 0.98
C VAL A 41 -13.34 -15.12 1.97
N ILE A 42 -14.36 -15.90 2.30
CA ILE A 42 -15.39 -15.50 3.28
C ILE A 42 -14.76 -15.26 4.66
N GLU A 43 -13.86 -16.14 5.10
CA GLU A 43 -13.14 -16.01 6.37
C GLU A 43 -12.21 -14.78 6.40
N GLN A 44 -11.57 -14.45 5.28
CA GLN A 44 -10.71 -13.26 5.12
C GLN A 44 -11.51 -11.98 4.92
N SER A 45 -12.74 -12.08 4.40
CA SER A 45 -13.68 -10.96 4.23
C SER A 45 -14.43 -10.62 5.51
N LYS A 46 -14.17 -11.35 6.61
CA LYS A 46 -14.47 -10.80 7.94
C LYS A 46 -13.83 -9.42 7.99
N PRO A 47 -14.60 -8.37 8.33
CA PRO A 47 -14.11 -7.01 8.25
C PRO A 47 -12.78 -6.96 9.01
N ILE A 48 -11.73 -6.52 8.32
CA ILE A 48 -10.53 -6.02 8.98
C ILE A 48 -11.05 -5.10 10.07
N ASP A 49 -10.73 -5.40 11.34
CA ASP A 49 -11.19 -4.62 12.49
C ASP A 49 -11.07 -3.14 12.12
N THR A 50 -12.19 -2.46 11.90
CA THR A 50 -12.23 -1.10 11.37
C THR A 50 -11.43 -0.15 12.26
N VAL A 51 -11.37 -0.49 13.56
CA VAL A 51 -10.54 0.16 14.58
C VAL A 51 -9.04 0.09 14.26
N GLN A 52 -8.52 -1.04 13.77
CA GLN A 52 -7.11 -1.15 13.37
C GLN A 52 -6.83 -0.36 12.09
N SER A 53 -7.78 -0.34 11.14
CA SER A 53 -7.64 0.44 9.89
C SER A 53 -7.62 1.94 10.18
N GLU A 54 -8.56 2.45 10.97
CA GLU A 54 -8.63 3.88 11.34
C GLU A 54 -7.39 4.32 12.15
N MET A 55 -6.88 3.46 13.04
CA MET A 55 -5.66 3.75 13.79
C MET A 55 -4.42 3.78 12.89
N LEU A 56 -4.37 2.90 11.89
CA LEU A 56 -3.28 2.89 10.91
C LEU A 56 -3.31 4.14 10.02
N GLU A 57 -4.50 4.54 9.55
CA GLU A 57 -4.70 5.74 8.75
C GLU A 57 -4.29 7.01 9.52
N LYS A 58 -4.73 7.16 10.76
CA LYS A 58 -4.30 8.27 11.62
C LYS A 58 -2.79 8.31 11.82
N ARG A 59 -2.16 7.14 11.99
CA ARG A 59 -0.71 7.06 12.17
C ARG A 59 0.05 7.38 10.88
N LEU A 60 -0.48 6.98 9.73
CA LEU A 60 0.07 7.35 8.42
C LEU A 60 -0.03 8.85 8.18
N GLU A 61 -1.15 9.48 8.52
CA GLU A 61 -1.32 10.92 8.36
C GLU A 61 -0.37 11.70 9.27
N SER A 62 -0.24 11.29 10.55
CA SER A 62 0.74 11.88 11.47
C SER A 62 2.17 11.78 10.95
N LEU A 63 2.57 10.62 10.41
CA LEU A 63 3.90 10.44 9.82
C LEU A 63 4.10 11.32 8.57
N ARG A 64 3.04 11.52 7.78
CA ARG A 64 3.08 12.39 6.60
C ARG A 64 3.28 13.85 6.99
N GLU A 65 2.58 14.32 8.00
CA GLU A 65 2.74 15.68 8.55
C GLU A 65 4.16 15.91 9.12
N GLU A 66 4.70 14.94 9.87
CA GLU A 66 6.07 14.99 10.38
C GLU A 66 7.10 15.04 9.25
N LEU A 67 6.92 14.22 8.21
CA LEU A 67 7.82 14.20 7.06
C LEU A 67 7.77 15.52 6.29
N GLN A 68 6.58 16.09 6.10
CA GLN A 68 6.41 17.38 5.44
C GLN A 68 7.12 18.49 6.24
N THR A 69 6.92 18.51 7.56
CA THR A 69 7.60 19.47 8.45
C THR A 69 9.12 19.35 8.35
N TYR A 70 9.64 18.12 8.28
CA TYR A 70 11.08 17.90 8.10
C TYR A 70 11.58 18.43 6.75
N ILE A 71 10.83 18.20 5.67
CA ILE A 71 11.17 18.72 4.34
C ILE A 71 11.19 20.24 4.34
N ASP A 72 10.17 20.88 4.91
CA ASP A 72 10.05 22.34 4.96
C ASP A 72 11.24 22.95 5.73
N GLN A 73 11.61 22.38 6.87
CA GLN A 73 12.80 22.80 7.62
C GLN A 73 14.11 22.63 6.85
N LYS A 74 14.20 21.62 5.97
CA LYS A 74 15.39 21.41 5.13
C LYS A 74 15.46 22.41 3.99
N LEU A 75 14.33 22.74 3.38
CA LEU A 75 14.24 23.77 2.35
C LEU A 75 14.62 25.14 2.92
N GLU A 76 14.08 25.51 4.08
CA GLU A 76 14.43 26.79 4.73
C GLU A 76 15.94 26.91 5.01
N ARG A 77 16.58 25.83 5.45
CA ARG A 77 18.05 25.82 5.64
C ARG A 77 18.83 25.94 4.33
N LEU A 78 18.32 25.38 3.24
CA LEU A 78 18.95 25.51 1.93
C LEU A 78 18.88 26.97 1.45
N ASP A 79 17.72 27.62 1.61
CA ASP A 79 17.55 29.03 1.26
C ASP A 79 18.53 29.92 2.06
N GLN A 80 18.66 29.68 3.37
CA GLN A 80 19.63 30.40 4.22
C GLN A 80 21.09 30.18 3.78
N LEU A 81 21.44 28.95 3.40
CA LEU A 81 22.75 28.63 2.87
C LEU A 81 23.01 29.33 1.53
N GLU A 82 22.02 29.37 0.63
CA GLU A 82 22.13 30.07 -0.65
C GLU A 82 22.36 31.57 -0.46
N VAL A 83 21.62 32.21 0.46
CA VAL A 83 21.85 33.62 0.83
C VAL A 83 23.27 33.82 1.34
N SER A 84 23.73 32.95 2.26
CA SER A 84 25.08 33.04 2.82
C SER A 84 26.17 32.87 1.76
N VAL A 85 25.97 31.97 0.79
CA VAL A 85 26.90 31.76 -0.33
C VAL A 85 26.93 32.98 -1.25
N ASN A 86 25.78 33.61 -1.51
CA ASN A 86 25.71 34.83 -2.31
C ASN A 86 26.41 36.01 -1.62
N GLU A 87 26.26 36.16 -0.30
CA GLU A 87 26.99 37.16 0.48
C GLU A 87 28.50 36.93 0.42
N LEU A 88 28.96 35.69 0.58
CA LEU A 88 30.37 35.34 0.48
C LEU A 88 30.95 35.62 -0.92
N HIS A 89 30.22 35.32 -1.99
CA HIS A 89 30.63 35.72 -3.33
C HIS A 89 30.74 37.25 -3.45
N GLY A 90 29.77 38.01 -2.95
CA GLY A 90 29.84 39.47 -2.92
C GLY A 90 31.03 40.01 -2.15
N TYR A 91 31.41 39.37 -1.04
CA TYR A 91 32.63 39.72 -0.31
C TYR A 91 33.90 39.43 -1.11
N ILE A 92 33.98 38.28 -1.78
CA ILE A 92 35.11 37.91 -2.63
C ILE A 92 35.26 38.93 -3.78
N ASP A 93 34.17 39.22 -4.49
CA ASP A 93 34.14 40.19 -5.58
C ASP A 93 34.57 41.59 -5.11
N SER A 94 34.19 41.99 -3.89
CA SER A 94 34.60 43.26 -3.29
C SER A 94 36.07 43.31 -2.84
N CYS A 95 36.70 42.15 -2.68
CA CYS A 95 38.11 42.00 -2.30
C CYS A 95 39.02 41.86 -3.52
N GLU A 96 38.47 41.80 -4.73
CA GLU A 96 39.26 41.92 -5.96
C GLU A 96 39.89 43.32 -6.01
N LEU A 97 41.21 43.37 -5.78
CA LEU A 97 42.01 44.58 -5.91
C LEU A 97 41.88 45.14 -7.33
N PRO A 98 41.63 46.44 -7.53
CA PRO A 98 41.70 47.03 -8.86
C PRO A 98 43.11 46.80 -9.42
N MET A 99 43.19 46.13 -10.57
CA MET A 99 44.43 46.02 -11.35
C MET A 99 44.92 47.41 -11.79
#